data_AF-A0A8T6N1P2-F1
#
_entry.id   AF-A0A8T6N1P2-F1
#
_cell.length_a   1.000
_cell.length_b   1.000
_cell.length_c   1.000
_cell.angle_alpha   90.00
_cell.angle_beta   90.00
_cell.angle_gamma   90.00
#
_symmetry.space_group_name_H-M   'P 1'
#
loop_
_entity.id
_entity.type
_entity.pdbx_description
1 polymer ?
#
loop_
_entity_poly.entity_id
_entity_poly.type
_entity_poly.pdbx_seq_one_letter_code
_entity_poly.pdbx_strand_id
1 'polypeptide(L)'
;MTVAFVLGNGKSRLAVDPQQDLLGKGIIYACNAIYRDFMPNVLISTDKPISEKIQLEGIPARVKHWTRRPLPESQSYKIERPYYGMSSGPVAISRAAIDGHSHIYFLGFDLGSNDGRLNNVYGSTEFYKANTDKATFAGNWIYQINQISREFRQAQFVRITGAESQPVDWENKFNNLTEMSMDDFKVMINKL
;
A
#
# COMPACT_ATOMS: atom_id res chain seq x y z
N MET A 1 -20.46 6.59 3.50
CA MET A 1 -19.26 6.36 2.66
C MET A 1 -18.11 6.00 3.60
N THR A 2 -17.40 4.91 3.35
CA THR A 2 -16.24 4.50 4.15
C THR A 2 -14.97 4.69 3.33
N VAL A 3 -14.02 5.48 3.88
CA VAL A 3 -12.76 5.85 3.23
C VAL A 3 -11.62 5.02 3.80
N ALA A 4 -10.79 4.49 2.90
CA ALA A 4 -9.51 3.88 3.24
C ALA A 4 -8.38 4.58 2.49
N PHE A 5 -7.25 4.72 3.18
CA PHE A 5 -5.97 5.13 2.58
C PHE A 5 -5.02 3.94 2.59
N VAL A 6 -4.49 3.57 1.43
CA VAL A 6 -3.52 2.49 1.31
C VAL A 6 -2.17 3.07 0.92
N LEU A 7 -1.18 2.92 1.80
CA LEU A 7 0.16 3.47 1.61
C LEU A 7 1.12 2.37 1.16
N GLY A 8 1.52 2.47 -0.11
CA GLY A 8 2.72 1.82 -0.63
C GLY A 8 3.98 2.56 -0.20
N ASN A 9 5.14 2.13 -0.71
CA ASN A 9 6.44 2.69 -0.34
C ASN A 9 7.14 3.46 -1.46
N GLY A 10 6.45 3.73 -2.58
CA GLY A 10 6.95 4.62 -3.63
C GLY A 10 7.16 6.05 -3.11
N LYS A 11 8.11 6.76 -3.71
CA LYS A 11 8.52 8.11 -3.29
C LYS A 11 7.42 9.16 -3.45
N SER A 12 6.44 8.98 -4.34
CA SER A 12 5.32 9.93 -4.46
C SER A 12 4.55 10.12 -3.16
N ARG A 13 4.50 9.11 -2.28
CA ARG A 13 3.80 9.19 -0.99
C ARG A 13 4.38 10.28 -0.09
N LEU A 14 5.64 10.68 -0.27
CA LEU A 14 6.30 11.68 0.56
C LEU A 14 5.66 13.06 0.45
N ALA A 15 4.81 13.29 -0.55
CA ALA A 15 4.03 14.51 -0.67
C ALA A 15 2.90 14.61 0.38
N VAL A 16 2.63 13.54 1.15
CA VAL A 16 1.57 13.46 2.17
C VAL A 16 2.18 12.92 3.47
N ASP A 17 1.94 13.62 4.58
CA ASP A 17 2.26 13.14 5.93
C ASP A 17 1.06 12.36 6.48
N PRO A 18 1.16 11.03 6.70
CA PRO A 18 0.05 10.23 7.20
C PRO A 18 -0.50 10.71 8.54
N GLN A 19 0.35 11.25 9.42
CA GLN A 19 -0.02 11.70 10.76
C GLN A 19 -0.84 12.98 10.71
N GLN A 20 -0.48 13.92 9.84
CA GLN A 20 -1.12 15.23 9.74
C GLN A 20 -2.28 15.23 8.75
N ASP A 21 -2.11 14.57 7.61
CA ASP A 21 -3.02 14.75 6.47
C ASP A 21 -4.14 13.71 6.44
N LEU A 22 -3.91 12.50 6.98
CA LEU A 22 -4.80 11.34 6.80
C LEU A 22 -5.45 10.83 8.10
N LEU A 23 -4.75 10.94 9.24
CA LEU A 23 -5.26 10.43 10.51
C LEU A 23 -6.59 11.09 10.87
N GLY A 24 -7.59 10.27 11.23
CA GLY A 24 -8.95 10.73 11.56
C GLY A 24 -9.89 10.88 10.36
N LYS A 25 -9.39 10.84 9.12
CA LYS A 25 -10.20 10.97 7.89
C LYS A 25 -10.58 9.63 7.24
N GLY A 26 -9.97 8.54 7.70
CA GLY A 26 -10.18 7.20 7.17
C GLY A 26 -9.27 6.17 7.84
N ILE A 27 -9.46 4.90 7.50
CA ILE A 27 -8.59 3.82 7.98
C ILE A 27 -7.35 3.75 7.10
N ILE A 28 -6.17 3.76 7.73
CA ILE A 28 -4.89 3.73 7.05
C ILE A 28 -4.35 2.30 7.05
N TYR A 29 -4.21 1.73 5.86
CA TYR A 29 -3.52 0.50 5.57
C TYR A 29 -2.13 0.85 5.04
N ALA A 30 -1.08 0.20 5.51
CA ALA A 30 0.25 0.53 5.04
C ALA A 30 1.19 -0.68 5.00
N CYS A 31 2.31 -0.54 4.29
CA CYS A 31 3.16 -1.67 3.91
C CYS A 31 4.55 -1.64 4.55
N ASN A 32 4.98 -2.80 5.05
CA ASN A 32 6.38 -3.10 5.38
C ASN A 32 7.00 -2.03 6.30
N ALA A 33 8.13 -1.42 5.93
CA ALA A 33 8.93 -0.54 6.81
C ALA A 33 8.28 0.76 7.28
N ILE A 34 7.04 1.07 6.87
CA ILE A 34 6.35 2.28 7.33
C ILE A 34 6.10 2.37 8.82
N TYR A 35 6.01 1.25 9.53
CA TYR A 35 5.94 1.23 10.99
C TYR A 35 7.12 1.95 11.66
N ARG A 36 8.27 2.12 10.97
CA ARG A 36 9.44 2.81 11.50
C ARG A 36 9.19 4.32 11.67
N ASP A 37 8.35 4.89 10.81
CA ASP A 37 8.06 6.33 10.78
C ASP A 37 6.63 6.63 11.28
N PHE A 38 5.69 5.72 11.06
CA PHE A 38 4.26 5.91 11.33
C PHE A 38 3.56 4.58 11.61
N MET A 39 2.79 4.51 12.69
CA MET A 39 1.99 3.32 13.02
C MET A 39 0.61 3.41 12.36
N PRO A 40 0.34 2.63 11.29
CA PRO A 40 -0.97 2.64 10.62
C PRO A 40 -2.02 1.91 11.46
N ASN A 41 -3.30 2.02 11.07
CA ASN A 41 -4.35 1.19 11.67
C ASN A 41 -4.16 -0.29 11.32
N VAL A 42 -3.74 -0.56 10.08
CA VAL A 42 -3.49 -1.90 9.56
C VAL A 42 -2.13 -1.93 8.85
N LEU A 43 -1.26 -2.84 9.27
CA LEU A 43 0.06 -3.05 8.67
C LEU A 43 0.08 -4.37 7.88
N ILE A 44 0.61 -4.36 6.67
CA ILE A 44 0.78 -5.54 5.84
C ILE A 44 2.26 -5.75 5.55
N SER A 45 2.75 -6.98 5.73
CA SER A 45 4.09 -7.36 5.28
C SER A 45 4.14 -8.77 4.71
N THR A 46 4.80 -8.95 3.56
CA THR A 46 4.77 -10.23 2.82
C THR A 46 6.12 -10.91 2.68
N ASP A 47 7.21 -10.15 2.76
CA ASP A 47 8.57 -10.66 2.59
C ASP A 47 9.10 -11.13 3.94
N LYS A 48 9.56 -12.39 3.99
CA LYS A 48 9.91 -13.08 5.23
C LYS A 48 10.80 -12.24 6.18
N PRO A 49 11.92 -11.64 5.73
CA PRO A 49 12.84 -10.96 6.66
C PRO A 49 12.18 -9.79 7.42
N ILE A 50 11.51 -8.88 6.71
CA ILE A 50 10.83 -7.74 7.35
C ILE A 50 9.58 -8.17 8.11
N SER A 51 8.84 -9.16 7.63
CA SER A 51 7.69 -9.71 8.34
C SER A 51 8.07 -10.36 9.66
N GLU A 52 9.17 -11.09 9.72
CA GLU A 52 9.66 -11.67 10.97
C GLU A 52 10.15 -10.56 11.92
N LYS A 53 10.89 -9.57 11.42
CA LYS A 53 11.32 -8.41 12.22
C LYS A 53 10.15 -7.70 12.90
N ILE A 54 9.13 -7.32 12.13
CA ILE A 54 7.92 -6.64 12.63
C ILE A 54 7.29 -7.44 13.78
N GLN A 55 7.18 -8.75 13.60
CA GLN A 55 6.58 -9.64 14.59
C GLN A 55 7.41 -9.75 15.86
N LEU A 56 8.72 -9.92 15.74
CA LEU A 56 9.64 -10.05 16.87
C LEU A 56 9.79 -8.75 17.66
N GLU A 57 9.56 -7.59 17.03
CA GLU A 57 9.53 -6.29 17.70
C GLU A 57 8.21 -6.01 18.44
N GLY A 58 7.24 -6.94 18.41
CA GLY A 58 5.97 -6.78 19.11
C GLY A 58 5.04 -5.73 18.49
N ILE A 59 5.32 -5.28 17.26
CA ILE A 59 4.47 -4.34 16.52
C ILE A 59 3.00 -4.80 16.43
N PRO A 60 2.68 -6.09 16.23
CA PRO A 60 1.29 -6.52 16.14
C PRO A 60 0.47 -6.35 17.43
N ALA A 61 1.11 -6.13 18.59
CA ALA A 61 0.41 -5.80 19.83
C ALA A 61 -0.13 -4.34 19.82
N ARG A 62 0.34 -3.52 18.87
CA ARG A 62 0.02 -2.08 18.75
C ARG A 62 -0.85 -1.78 17.53
N VAL A 63 -0.72 -2.55 16.46
CA VAL A 63 -1.44 -2.37 15.19
C VAL A 63 -1.93 -3.72 14.67
N LYS A 64 -3.04 -3.75 13.94
CA LYS A 64 -3.45 -5.01 13.30
C LYS A 64 -2.47 -5.34 12.19
N HIS A 65 -1.81 -6.49 12.26
CA HIS A 65 -0.76 -6.87 11.30
C HIS A 65 -1.14 -8.15 10.55
N TRP A 66 -1.08 -8.11 9.22
CA TRP A 66 -1.20 -9.31 8.38
C TRP A 66 0.11 -9.65 7.70
N THR A 67 0.45 -10.94 7.74
CA THR A 67 1.60 -11.50 7.04
C THR A 67 1.31 -12.90 6.51
N ARG A 68 2.16 -13.39 5.61
CA ARG A 68 2.05 -14.75 5.06
C ARG A 68 2.28 -15.81 6.14
N ARG A 69 3.23 -15.58 7.03
CA ARG A 69 3.68 -16.57 8.01
C ARG A 69 3.71 -15.95 9.41
N PRO A 70 2.55 -15.89 10.10
CA PRO A 70 2.52 -15.50 11.49
C PRO A 70 3.39 -16.42 12.33
N LEU A 71 4.26 -15.85 13.15
CA LEU A 71 4.98 -16.57 14.20
C LEU A 71 4.00 -16.94 15.33
N PRO A 72 4.28 -18.02 16.08
CA PRO A 72 3.55 -18.31 17.31
C PRO A 72 3.51 -17.08 18.22
N GLU A 73 2.34 -16.79 18.81
CA GLU A 73 2.13 -15.71 19.80
C GLU A 73 2.37 -14.27 19.31
N SER A 74 2.71 -14.07 18.03
CA SER A 74 3.00 -12.73 17.50
C SER A 74 1.76 -11.84 17.33
N GLN A 75 0.55 -12.33 17.62
CA GLN A 75 -0.74 -11.66 17.35
C GLN A 75 -0.97 -11.26 15.88
N SER A 76 -0.11 -11.69 14.95
CA SER A 76 -0.28 -11.40 13.53
C SER A 76 -1.32 -12.30 12.89
N TYR A 77 -2.10 -11.74 11.99
CA TYR A 77 -3.06 -12.46 11.18
C TYR A 77 -2.41 -13.04 9.94
N LYS A 78 -2.91 -14.21 9.52
CA LYS A 78 -2.49 -14.83 8.26
C LYS A 78 -3.22 -14.15 7.10
N ILE A 79 -2.49 -13.77 6.05
CA ILE A 79 -3.10 -13.29 4.81
C ILE A 79 -3.98 -14.40 4.21
N GLU A 80 -5.24 -14.07 3.93
CA GLU A 80 -6.21 -15.01 3.39
C GLU A 80 -5.93 -15.37 1.91
N ARG A 81 -6.46 -16.52 1.46
CA ARG A 81 -6.48 -16.87 0.04
C ARG A 81 -7.66 -16.14 -0.63
N PRO A 82 -7.53 -15.70 -1.90
CA PRO A 82 -6.42 -15.96 -2.82
C PRO A 82 -5.22 -15.01 -2.69
N TYR A 83 -5.29 -13.98 -1.84
CA TYR A 83 -4.30 -12.88 -1.79
C TYR A 83 -2.95 -13.25 -1.16
N TYR A 84 -2.83 -14.41 -0.51
CA TYR A 84 -1.61 -14.90 0.13
C TYR A 84 -0.34 -14.75 -0.74
N GLY A 85 -0.44 -14.98 -2.05
CA GLY A 85 0.67 -14.90 -2.99
C GLY A 85 1.03 -13.49 -3.48
N MET A 86 0.20 -12.49 -3.17
CA MET A 86 0.36 -11.13 -3.67
C MET A 86 1.43 -10.35 -2.89
N SER A 87 1.90 -9.24 -3.48
CA SER A 87 2.84 -8.31 -2.82
C SER A 87 2.12 -7.49 -1.75
N SER A 88 2.84 -6.88 -0.81
CA SER A 88 2.21 -6.21 0.35
C SER A 88 1.24 -5.09 -0.04
N GLY A 89 1.57 -4.29 -1.06
CA GLY A 89 0.70 -3.21 -1.57
C GLY A 89 -0.66 -3.74 -2.05
N PRO A 90 -0.70 -4.67 -3.02
CA PRO A 90 -1.94 -5.31 -3.44
C PRO A 90 -2.70 -6.01 -2.30
N VAL A 91 -2.01 -6.70 -1.37
CA VAL A 91 -2.68 -7.27 -0.19
C VAL A 91 -3.33 -6.19 0.69
N ALA A 92 -2.69 -5.02 0.84
CA ALA A 92 -3.29 -3.91 1.58
C ALA A 92 -4.53 -3.35 0.88
N ILE A 93 -4.52 -3.25 -0.47
CA ILE A 93 -5.69 -2.86 -1.26
C ILE A 93 -6.82 -3.88 -1.10
N SER A 94 -6.53 -5.18 -1.23
CA SER A 94 -7.55 -6.22 -1.07
C SER A 94 -8.10 -6.23 0.36
N ARG A 95 -7.25 -6.07 1.39
CA ARG A 95 -7.68 -6.03 2.79
C ARG A 95 -8.64 -4.87 3.05
N ALA A 96 -8.34 -3.67 2.53
CA ALA A 96 -9.27 -2.53 2.61
C ALA A 96 -10.62 -2.84 1.94
N ALA A 97 -10.62 -3.52 0.80
CA ALA A 97 -11.85 -3.91 0.11
C ALA A 97 -12.64 -4.98 0.89
N ILE A 98 -11.96 -5.98 1.48
CA ILE A 98 -12.59 -7.03 2.31
C ILE A 98 -13.17 -6.43 3.60
N ASP A 99 -12.52 -5.41 4.16
CA ASP A 99 -13.04 -4.64 5.30
C ASP A 99 -14.26 -3.77 4.94
N GLY A 100 -14.68 -3.76 3.68
CA GLY A 100 -15.92 -3.12 3.23
C GLY A 100 -15.77 -1.63 2.91
N HIS A 101 -14.54 -1.14 2.68
CA HIS A 101 -14.33 0.24 2.30
C HIS A 101 -14.83 0.53 0.87
N SER A 102 -15.72 1.52 0.77
CA SER A 102 -16.31 1.92 -0.52
C SER A 102 -15.38 2.76 -1.40
N HIS A 103 -14.47 3.53 -0.79
CA HIS A 103 -13.53 4.42 -1.48
C HIS A 103 -12.13 4.15 -0.94
N ILE A 104 -11.26 3.65 -1.80
CA ILE A 104 -9.92 3.20 -1.48
C ILE A 104 -8.94 4.05 -2.28
N TYR A 105 -8.35 5.04 -1.61
CA TYR A 105 -7.31 5.89 -2.17
C TYR A 105 -5.97 5.24 -1.88
N PHE A 106 -5.15 5.01 -2.90
CA PHE A 106 -3.86 4.35 -2.71
C PHE A 106 -2.70 5.18 -3.24
N LEU A 107 -1.73 5.44 -2.36
CA LEU A 107 -0.62 6.38 -2.52
C LEU A 107 0.72 5.66 -2.43
N GLY A 108 1.77 6.18 -3.09
CA GLY A 108 3.06 5.49 -3.12
C GLY A 108 3.05 4.22 -3.97
N PHE A 109 2.08 4.11 -4.89
CA PHE A 109 2.03 3.09 -5.93
C PHE A 109 2.57 3.71 -7.21
N ASP A 110 3.88 3.97 -7.23
CA ASP A 110 4.53 4.63 -8.37
C ASP A 110 4.66 3.72 -9.59
N LEU A 111 4.66 2.40 -9.36
CA LEU A 111 4.59 1.37 -10.41
C LEU A 111 5.67 1.53 -11.50
N GLY A 112 6.84 2.02 -11.10
CA GLY A 112 8.04 2.11 -11.92
C GLY A 112 8.99 3.17 -11.38
N SER A 113 9.85 3.69 -12.25
CA SER A 113 10.88 4.67 -11.90
C SER A 113 11.19 5.59 -13.07
N ASN A 114 11.40 6.88 -12.78
CA ASN A 114 11.76 7.90 -13.76
C ASN A 114 13.21 7.75 -14.27
N ASP A 115 14.13 7.30 -13.40
CA ASP A 115 15.57 7.22 -13.69
C ASP A 115 16.08 5.77 -13.83
N GLY A 116 15.15 4.81 -13.82
CA GLY A 116 15.46 3.38 -13.89
C GLY A 116 16.07 2.80 -12.62
N ARG A 117 16.21 3.58 -11.53
CA ARG A 117 16.71 3.14 -10.23
C ARG A 117 15.58 2.85 -9.26
N LEU A 118 15.93 2.29 -8.10
CA LEU A 118 14.97 1.95 -7.06
C LEU A 118 14.12 3.15 -6.65
N ASN A 119 12.82 3.05 -6.88
CA ASN A 119 11.81 3.98 -6.39
C ASN A 119 11.15 3.39 -5.12
N ASN A 120 11.81 3.60 -3.98
CA ASN A 120 11.28 3.21 -2.68
C ASN A 120 11.82 4.14 -1.59
N VAL A 121 10.96 4.64 -0.71
CA VAL A 121 11.36 5.53 0.40
C VAL A 121 12.35 4.87 1.35
N TYR A 122 12.30 3.54 1.50
CA TYR A 122 13.16 2.79 2.41
C TYR A 122 14.41 2.21 1.73
N GLY A 123 14.70 2.60 0.49
CA GLY A 123 15.89 2.09 -0.19
C GLY A 123 17.17 2.41 0.58
N SER A 124 18.10 1.45 0.58
CA SER A 124 19.33 1.43 1.39
C SER A 124 19.14 1.27 2.90
N THR A 125 17.92 0.93 3.36
CA THR A 125 17.67 0.55 4.76
C THR A 125 17.57 -0.97 4.92
N GLU A 126 17.56 -1.45 6.17
CA GLU A 126 17.42 -2.88 6.49
C GLU A 126 16.22 -3.51 5.74
N PHE A 127 16.47 -4.63 5.05
CA PHE A 127 15.58 -5.40 4.18
C PHE A 127 15.20 -4.78 2.84
N TYR A 128 15.84 -3.67 2.46
CA TYR A 128 15.65 -3.03 1.16
C TYR A 128 16.92 -3.01 0.34
N LYS A 129 16.74 -3.03 -0.98
CA LYS A 129 17.79 -2.84 -1.98
C LYS A 129 18.43 -1.45 -1.86
N ALA A 130 19.62 -1.29 -2.41
CA ALA A 130 20.28 0.01 -2.47
C ALA A 130 19.51 0.96 -3.39
N ASN A 131 19.54 2.26 -3.10
CA ASN A 131 18.91 3.29 -3.96
C ASN A 131 19.53 3.33 -5.37
N THR A 132 20.76 2.84 -5.52
CA THR A 132 21.47 2.72 -6.80
C THR A 132 21.08 1.49 -7.61
N ASP A 133 20.36 0.54 -7.01
CA ASP A 133 19.95 -0.68 -7.71
C ASP A 133 18.89 -0.38 -8.77
N LYS A 134 18.80 -1.25 -9.77
CA LYS A 134 17.78 -1.17 -10.81
C LYS A 134 16.37 -1.21 -10.22
N ALA A 135 15.46 -0.46 -10.84
CA ALA A 135 14.05 -0.47 -10.52
C ALA A 135 13.48 -1.90 -10.55
N THR A 136 12.60 -2.19 -9.60
CA THR A 136 11.84 -3.44 -9.60
C THR A 136 10.73 -3.36 -10.65
N PHE A 137 10.61 -4.41 -11.48
CA PHE A 137 9.55 -4.48 -12.50
C PHE A 137 8.16 -4.51 -11.86
N ALA A 138 7.29 -3.58 -12.26
CA ALA A 138 5.98 -3.36 -11.65
C ALA A 138 4.85 -4.26 -12.19
N GLY A 139 5.08 -5.02 -13.28
CA GLY A 139 4.02 -5.75 -13.97
C GLY A 139 3.24 -6.73 -13.09
N ASN A 140 3.89 -7.39 -12.12
CA ASN A 140 3.21 -8.26 -11.17
C ASN A 140 2.28 -7.48 -10.21
N TRP A 141 2.65 -6.25 -9.82
CA TRP A 141 1.81 -5.41 -8.98
C TRP A 141 0.59 -4.89 -9.75
N ILE A 142 0.79 -4.45 -11.00
CA ILE A 142 -0.29 -4.00 -11.88
C ILE A 142 -1.29 -5.14 -12.12
N TYR A 143 -0.80 -6.34 -12.43
CA TYR A 143 -1.63 -7.54 -12.59
C TYR A 143 -2.48 -7.79 -11.35
N GLN A 144 -1.88 -7.76 -10.15
CA GLN A 144 -2.59 -8.02 -8.89
C GLN A 144 -3.65 -6.96 -8.60
N ILE A 145 -3.37 -5.68 -8.84
CA ILE A 145 -4.32 -4.58 -8.65
C ILE A 145 -5.52 -4.73 -9.62
N ASN A 146 -5.26 -5.07 -10.89
CA ASN A 146 -6.34 -5.37 -11.85
C ASN A 146 -7.19 -6.57 -11.43
N GLN A 147 -6.60 -7.63 -10.85
CA GLN A 147 -7.38 -8.75 -10.32
C GLN A 147 -8.30 -8.31 -9.18
N ILE A 148 -7.78 -7.51 -8.24
CA ILE A 148 -8.54 -7.01 -7.09
C ILE A 148 -9.68 -6.09 -7.54
N SER A 149 -9.43 -5.15 -8.45
CA SER A 149 -10.47 -4.21 -8.92
C SER A 149 -11.63 -4.93 -9.62
N ARG A 150 -11.34 -6.01 -10.35
CA ARG A 150 -12.35 -6.87 -10.99
C ARG A 150 -13.20 -7.67 -10.00
N GLU A 151 -12.61 -8.04 -8.87
CA GLU A 151 -13.27 -8.83 -7.82
C GLU A 151 -14.20 -7.95 -6.98
N PHE A 152 -13.73 -6.78 -6.54
CA PHE A 152 -14.46 -5.86 -5.68
C PHE A 152 -15.10 -4.71 -6.45
N ARG A 153 -16.06 -5.04 -7.32
CA ARG A 153 -16.68 -4.09 -8.27
C ARG A 153 -17.44 -2.93 -7.60
N GLN A 154 -17.86 -3.12 -6.36
CA GLN A 154 -18.57 -2.13 -5.56
C GLN A 154 -17.65 -1.05 -4.96
N ALA A 155 -16.35 -1.33 -4.84
CA ALA A 155 -15.38 -0.39 -4.30
C ALA A 155 -14.79 0.47 -5.43
N GLN A 156 -14.56 1.75 -5.12
CA GLN A 156 -13.85 2.70 -5.97
C GLN A 156 -12.37 2.72 -5.56
N PHE A 157 -11.50 2.28 -6.47
CA PHE A 157 -10.06 2.28 -6.30
C PHE A 157 -9.49 3.52 -7.02
N VAL A 158 -8.87 4.42 -6.27
CA VAL A 158 -8.33 5.66 -6.81
C VAL A 158 -6.83 5.70 -6.53
N ARG A 159 -6.02 5.54 -7.58
CA ARG A 159 -4.57 5.71 -7.50
C ARG A 159 -4.25 7.19 -7.39
N ILE A 160 -3.50 7.58 -6.38
CA ILE A 160 -2.98 8.95 -6.30
C ILE A 160 -1.61 8.97 -6.97
N THR A 161 -1.46 9.81 -7.99
CA THR A 161 -0.25 9.92 -8.80
C THR A 161 0.48 11.23 -8.51
N GLY A 162 1.81 11.16 -8.48
CA GLY A 162 2.70 12.32 -8.34
C GLY A 162 3.85 12.27 -9.33
N ALA A 163 4.83 13.15 -9.17
CA ALA A 163 5.98 13.27 -10.08
C ALA A 163 6.78 11.96 -10.26
N GLU A 164 6.77 11.08 -9.27
CA GLU A 164 7.49 9.79 -9.26
C GLU A 164 6.69 8.65 -9.90
N SER A 165 5.41 8.86 -10.19
CA SER A 165 4.49 7.82 -10.64
C SER A 165 4.60 7.59 -12.15
N GLN A 166 4.76 6.34 -12.56
CA GLN A 166 4.70 5.96 -13.97
C GLN A 166 3.25 5.82 -14.46
N PRO A 167 2.99 6.15 -15.73
CA PRO A 167 1.70 5.87 -16.36
C PRO A 167 1.46 4.36 -16.38
N VAL A 168 0.21 3.97 -16.17
CA VAL A 168 -0.23 2.58 -16.23
C VAL A 168 -1.49 2.50 -17.07
N ASP A 169 -1.50 1.57 -18.01
CA ASP A 169 -2.71 1.23 -18.76
C ASP A 169 -3.49 0.18 -17.96
N TRP A 170 -4.57 0.63 -17.32
CA TRP A 170 -5.42 -0.23 -16.50
C TRP A 170 -6.41 -0.98 -17.38
N GLU A 171 -6.65 -2.27 -17.10
CA GLU A 171 -7.72 -3.00 -17.81
C GLU A 171 -9.09 -2.35 -17.59
N ASN A 172 -9.29 -1.71 -16.41
CA ASN A 172 -10.42 -0.90 -15.94
C ASN A 172 -11.82 -1.23 -16.50
N LYS A 173 -12.13 -2.50 -16.70
CA LYS A 173 -13.37 -2.96 -17.35
C LYS A 173 -14.66 -2.54 -16.62
N PHE A 174 -14.56 -2.21 -15.33
CA PHE A 174 -15.70 -1.88 -14.47
C PHE A 174 -15.75 -0.40 -14.06
N ASN A 175 -14.89 0.45 -14.65
CA ASN A 175 -14.81 1.88 -14.34
C ASN A 175 -14.65 2.20 -12.84
N ASN A 176 -14.03 1.29 -12.09
CA ASN A 176 -13.84 1.39 -10.64
C ASN A 176 -12.37 1.49 -10.23
N LEU A 177 -11.46 1.62 -11.20
CA LEU A 177 -10.04 1.86 -10.99
C LEU A 177 -9.63 3.12 -11.77
N THR A 178 -9.46 4.22 -11.05
CA THR A 178 -9.15 5.54 -11.63
C THR A 178 -7.88 6.12 -11.04
N GLU A 179 -7.41 7.22 -11.63
CA GLU A 179 -6.27 7.97 -11.13
C GLU A 179 -6.68 9.41 -10.77
N MET A 180 -6.03 9.97 -9.76
CA MET A 180 -6.21 11.36 -9.30
C MET A 180 -4.83 11.95 -9.02
N SER A 181 -4.61 13.21 -9.43
CA SER A 181 -3.34 13.88 -9.17
C SER A 181 -3.15 14.12 -7.67
N MET A 182 -1.89 14.19 -7.21
CA MET A 182 -1.57 14.51 -5.82
C MET A 182 -2.15 15.87 -5.38
N ASP A 183 -2.18 16.85 -6.27
CA ASP A 183 -2.71 18.18 -5.97
C ASP A 183 -4.23 18.14 -5.79
N ASP A 184 -4.96 17.47 -6.69
CA ASP A 184 -6.40 17.27 -6.55
C ASP A 184 -6.74 16.47 -5.29
N PHE A 185 -5.92 15.45 -4.99
CA PHE A 185 -6.08 14.66 -3.77
C PHE A 185 -5.95 15.52 -2.52
N LYS A 186 -4.93 16.38 -2.45
CA LYS A 186 -4.74 17.32 -1.32
C LYS A 186 -5.92 18.26 -1.14
N VAL A 187 -6.48 18.77 -2.24
CA VAL A 187 -7.70 19.60 -2.18
C VAL A 187 -8.90 18.80 -1.69
N MET A 188 -9.03 17.53 -2.12
CA MET A 188 -10.12 16.65 -1.73
C MET A 188 -10.05 16.27 -0.25
N ILE A 189 -8.90 15.80 0.25
CA ILE A 189 -8.77 15.34 1.64
C ILE A 189 -8.90 16.45 2.67
N ASN A 190 -8.74 17.72 2.29
CA ASN A 190 -9.00 18.86 3.18
C ASN A 190 -10.50 19.12 3.40
N LYS A 191 -11.36 18.45 2.64
CA LYS A 191 -12.82 18.52 2.74
C LYS A 191 -13.45 17.30 3.42
N LEU A 192 -12.64 16.29 3.77
CA LEU A 192 -13.03 15.11 4.55
C LEU A 192 -12.91 15.41 6.05
#